data_AF-A0A1E3NT55-F1
#
_entry.id   AF-A0A1E3NT55-F1
#
_cell.length_a   1.000
_cell.length_b   1.000
_cell.length_c   1.000
_cell.angle_alpha   90.00
_cell.angle_beta   90.00
_cell.angle_gamma   90.00
#
_symmetry.space_group_name_H-M   'P 1'
#
loop_
_entity.id
_entity.type
_entity.pdbx_description
1 polymer ?
#
loop_
_entity_poly.entity_id
_entity_poly.type
_entity_poly.pdbx_seq_one_letter_code
_entity_poly.pdbx_strand_id
1 'polypeptide(L)'
;FNPRQELEHILSTSPVVIFSKSYCPFSKKLKHLLKTEYHITPEPLIIELDDHENGKELQQHVGETTGRFTVPNFIVDGKSRGGADDILALHDNNELIDLFHQWSTGSAKIKKLGTEK
;
A
#
# COMPACT_ATOMS: atom_id res chain seq x y z
N PHE A 1 19.87 8.35 10.97
CA PHE A 1 18.53 7.96 10.51
C PHE A 1 17.70 7.49 11.71
N ASN A 2 16.42 7.87 11.80
CA ASN A 2 15.51 7.38 12.84
C ASN A 2 14.31 6.71 12.14
N PRO A 3 14.22 5.37 12.13
CA PRO A 3 13.21 4.65 11.34
C PRO A 3 11.78 4.91 11.84
N ARG A 4 11.61 5.20 13.14
CA ARG A 4 10.30 5.52 13.71
C ARG A 4 9.79 6.87 13.20
N GLN A 5 10.63 7.90 13.29
CA GLN A 5 10.25 9.24 12.81
C GLN A 5 10.00 9.23 11.30
N GLU A 6 10.81 8.50 10.53
CA GLU A 6 10.61 8.35 9.09
C GLU A 6 9.28 7.66 8.77
N LEU A 7 8.96 6.56 9.45
CA LEU A 7 7.70 5.86 9.26
C LEU A 7 6.50 6.75 9.64
N GLU A 8 6.56 7.42 10.79
CA GLU A 8 5.52 8.37 11.23
C GLU A 8 5.31 9.48 10.18
N HIS A 9 6.40 10.02 9.61
CA HIS A 9 6.34 11.03 8.56
C HIS A 9 5.67 10.50 7.28
N ILE A 10 6.11 9.34 6.77
CA ILE A 10 5.54 8.70 5.58
C ILE A 10 4.04 8.47 5.75
N LEU A 11 3.62 7.89 6.88
CA LEU A 11 2.22 7.58 7.15
C LEU A 11 1.35 8.83 7.38
N SER A 12 1.95 9.94 7.83
CA SER A 12 1.25 11.22 7.93
C SER A 12 1.07 11.94 6.59
N THR A 13 1.90 11.60 5.59
CA THR A 13 1.91 12.28 4.29
C THR A 13 0.82 11.77 3.35
N SER A 14 0.45 10.49 3.44
CA SER A 14 -0.63 9.92 2.64
C SER A 14 -1.41 8.85 3.43
N PRO A 15 -2.75 8.82 3.31
CA PRO A 15 -3.56 7.76 3.91
C PRO A 15 -3.37 6.40 3.24
N VAL A 16 -2.81 6.37 2.02
CA VAL A 16 -2.54 5.14 1.28
C VAL A 16 -1.06 5.09 0.91
N VAL A 17 -0.35 4.11 1.46
CA VAL A 17 1.10 3.93 1.23
C VAL A 17 1.37 2.51 0.74
N ILE A 18 2.27 2.37 -0.23
CA ILE A 18 2.76 1.09 -0.72
C ILE A 18 4.26 1.03 -0.43
N PHE A 19 4.66 0.25 0.57
CA PHE A 19 6.07 -0.13 0.71
C PHE A 19 6.37 -1.21 -0.33
N SER A 20 7.36 -0.94 -1.18
CA SER A 20 7.66 -1.68 -2.40
C SER A 20 9.16 -1.93 -2.51
N LYS A 21 9.54 -2.77 -3.48
CA LYS A 21 10.89 -2.72 -4.06
C LYS A 21 10.79 -2.70 -5.58
N SER A 22 11.64 -1.91 -6.23
CA SER A 22 11.56 -1.64 -7.67
C SER A 22 11.70 -2.92 -8.51
N TYR A 23 12.53 -3.86 -8.05
CA TYR A 23 12.76 -5.14 -8.72
C TYR A 23 11.72 -6.23 -8.38
N CYS A 24 10.97 -6.09 -7.29
CA CYS A 24 10.12 -7.16 -6.77
C CYS A 24 8.92 -7.43 -7.68
N PRO A 25 8.73 -8.67 -8.19
CA PRO A 25 7.63 -8.98 -9.11
C PRO A 25 6.26 -8.84 -8.44
N PHE A 26 6.12 -9.18 -7.16
CA PHE A 26 4.86 -9.00 -6.42
C PHE A 26 4.51 -7.53 -6.25
N SER A 27 5.49 -6.68 -5.97
CA SER A 27 5.28 -5.23 -5.89
C SER A 27 4.86 -4.64 -7.23
N LYS A 28 5.47 -5.09 -8.33
CA LYS A 28 5.04 -4.72 -9.69
C LYS A 28 3.60 -5.14 -9.98
N LYS A 29 3.22 -6.37 -9.63
CA LYS A 29 1.84 -6.87 -9.80
C LYS A 29 0.82 -6.03 -9.05
N LEU A 30 1.05 -5.76 -7.76
CA LEU A 30 0.14 -4.94 -6.95
C LEU A 30 0.01 -3.52 -7.53
N LYS A 31 1.14 -2.86 -7.83
CA LYS A 31 1.13 -1.51 -8.41
C LYS A 31 0.42 -1.46 -9.76
N HIS A 32 0.61 -2.50 -10.58
CA HIS A 32 -0.07 -2.61 -11.88
C HIS A 32 -1.59 -2.72 -11.70
N LEU A 33 -2.05 -3.67 -10.87
CA LEU A 33 -3.47 -3.85 -10.57
C LEU A 33 -4.13 -2.54 -10.11
N LEU A 34 -3.54 -1.89 -9.09
CA LEU A 34 -4.11 -0.66 -8.54
C LEU A 34 -4.12 0.49 -9.55
N LYS A 35 -3.16 0.52 -10.47
CA LYS A 35 -3.07 1.56 -11.52
C LYS A 35 -4.04 1.31 -12.68
N THR A 36 -4.27 0.07 -13.07
CA THR A 36 -5.09 -0.26 -14.25
C THR A 36 -6.56 -0.46 -13.93
N GLU A 37 -6.86 -1.02 -12.76
CA GLU A 37 -8.23 -1.41 -12.39
C GLU A 37 -8.91 -0.38 -11.48
N TYR A 38 -8.15 0.54 -10.88
CA TYR A 38 -8.68 1.44 -9.85
C TYR A 38 -8.22 2.88 -9.98
N HIS A 39 -9.08 3.78 -9.49
CA HIS A 39 -8.74 5.15 -9.18
C HIS A 39 -8.82 5.34 -7.67
N ILE A 40 -7.67 5.61 -7.04
CA ILE A 40 -7.55 5.89 -5.59
C ILE A 40 -7.26 7.38 -5.42
N THR A 41 -8.01 8.03 -4.53
CA THR A 41 -7.86 9.46 -4.23
C THR A 41 -7.73 9.66 -2.71
N PRO A 42 -6.65 10.30 -2.21
CA PRO A 42 -5.48 10.77 -2.96
C PRO A 42 -4.65 9.62 -3.58
N GLU A 43 -3.75 9.95 -4.51
CA GLU A 43 -2.90 8.95 -5.15
C GLU A 43 -2.03 8.23 -4.10
N PRO A 44 -1.87 6.89 -4.18
CA PRO A 44 -1.03 6.15 -3.25
C PRO A 44 0.43 6.63 -3.26
N LEU A 45 0.99 6.86 -2.08
CA LEU A 45 2.42 7.14 -1.93
C LEU A 45 3.20 5.82 -2.03
N ILE A 46 4.14 5.74 -2.96
CA ILE A 46 4.98 4.55 -3.15
C ILE A 46 6.36 4.81 -2.56
N ILE A 47 6.79 3.93 -1.65
CA ILE A 47 8.12 3.96 -1.06
C ILE A 47 8.90 2.74 -1.55
N GLU A 48 9.85 2.96 -2.47
CA GLU A 48 10.77 1.92 -2.96
C GLU A 48 11.91 1.75 -1.96
N LEU A 49 11.82 0.71 -1.13
CA LEU A 49 12.76 0.46 -0.03
C LEU A 49 14.17 0.08 -0.51
N ASP A 50 14.33 -0.33 -1.76
CA ASP A 50 15.64 -0.60 -2.37
C ASP A 50 16.35 0.68 -2.84
N ASP A 51 15.61 1.74 -3.14
CA ASP A 51 16.17 3.04 -3.55
C ASP A 51 16.32 4.01 -2.36
N HIS A 52 15.74 3.67 -1.21
CA HIS A 52 15.85 4.44 0.03
C HIS A 52 17.20 4.18 0.73
N GLU A 53 17.97 5.23 1.04
CA GLU A 53 19.31 5.15 1.66
C GLU A 53 19.36 4.19 2.87
N ASN A 54 18.35 4.30 3.74
CA ASN A 54 18.23 3.48 4.96
C ASN A 54 17.12 2.41 4.86
N GLY A 55 16.83 1.95 3.64
CA GLY A 55 15.63 1.16 3.35
C GLY A 55 15.53 -0.17 4.08
N LYS A 56 16.66 -0.81 4.42
CA LYS A 56 16.68 -2.04 5.24
C LYS A 56 16.21 -1.78 6.68
N GLU A 57 16.71 -0.72 7.30
CA GLU A 57 16.33 -0.33 8.66
C GLU A 57 14.86 0.13 8.70
N LEU A 58 14.43 0.88 7.68
CA LEU A 58 13.02 1.26 7.52
C LEU A 58 12.12 0.04 7.34
N GLN A 59 12.49 -0.91 6.47
CA GLN A 59 11.72 -2.14 6.24
C GLN A 59 11.56 -2.97 7.52
N GLN A 60 12.63 -3.08 8.32
CA GLN A 60 12.57 -3.77 9.60
C GLN A 60 11.54 -3.11 10.53
N HIS A 61 11.59 -1.78 10.67
CA HIS A 61 10.69 -1.06 11.55
C HIS A 61 9.23 -1.05 11.06
N VAL A 62 9.02 -0.98 9.73
CA VAL A 62 7.71 -1.20 9.11
C VAL A 62 7.17 -2.58 9.48
N GLY A 63 8.01 -3.62 9.43
CA GLY A 63 7.63 -4.98 9.81
C GLY A 63 7.26 -5.10 11.28
N GLU A 64 8.06 -4.51 12.17
CA GLU A 64 7.79 -4.49 13.62
C GLU A 64 6.47 -3.77 13.95
N THR A 65 6.19 -2.66 13.26
CA THR A 65 5.00 -1.83 13.52
C THR A 65 3.73 -2.42 12.90
N THR A 66 3.84 -3.00 11.71
CA THR A 66 2.66 -3.43 10.92
C THR A 66 2.43 -4.94 10.94
N GLY A 67 3.39 -5.72 11.44
CA GLY A 67 3.37 -7.19 11.41
C GLY A 67 3.80 -7.82 10.08
N ARG A 68 4.12 -7.03 9.04
CA ARG A 68 4.52 -7.52 7.71
C ARG A 68 5.93 -7.07 7.33
N PHE A 69 6.86 -8.03 7.29
CA PHE A 69 8.26 -7.81 6.93
C PHE A 69 8.56 -7.92 5.43
N THR A 70 7.58 -8.32 4.62
CA THR A 70 7.75 -8.54 3.17
C THR A 70 7.16 -7.38 2.35
N VAL A 71 7.69 -7.22 1.13
CA VAL A 71 7.11 -6.32 0.12
C VAL A 71 6.31 -7.12 -0.92
N PRO A 72 5.25 -6.53 -1.51
CA PRO A 72 4.70 -5.24 -1.14
C PRO A 72 3.96 -5.30 0.20
N ASN A 73 3.86 -4.16 0.88
CA ASN A 73 2.99 -3.97 2.03
C ASN A 73 2.05 -2.80 1.74
N PHE A 74 0.76 -3.11 1.56
CA PHE A 74 -0.28 -2.13 1.26
C PHE A 74 -0.85 -1.56 2.56
N ILE A 75 -0.63 -0.28 2.80
CA ILE A 75 -1.05 0.43 4.00
C ILE A 75 -2.24 1.31 3.67
N VAL A 76 -3.29 1.22 4.49
CA VAL A 76 -4.45 2.13 4.47
C VAL A 76 -4.74 2.59 5.89
N ASP A 77 -4.71 3.90 6.11
CA ASP A 77 -4.83 4.57 7.41
C ASP A 77 -3.86 3.99 8.45
N GLY A 78 -2.59 3.91 8.07
CA GLY A 78 -1.51 3.45 8.94
C GLY A 78 -1.48 1.95 9.27
N LYS A 79 -2.43 1.16 8.72
CA LYS A 79 -2.52 -0.29 8.97
C LYS A 79 -2.22 -1.09 7.71
N SER A 80 -1.46 -2.18 7.87
CA SER A 80 -1.25 -3.15 6.79
C SER A 80 -2.55 -3.85 6.43
N ARG A 81 -2.83 -3.92 5.13
CA ARG A 81 -3.96 -4.63 4.51
C ARG A 81 -3.52 -5.84 3.71
N GLY A 82 -2.22 -6.15 3.71
CA GLY A 82 -1.65 -7.31 3.03
C GLY A 82 -0.59 -6.97 2.00
N GLY A 83 -0.18 -8.00 1.27
CA GLY A 83 0.71 -7.92 0.12
C GLY A 83 -0.04 -8.10 -1.19
N ALA A 84 0.68 -8.52 -2.24
CA ALA A 84 0.07 -8.65 -3.56
C ALA A 84 -1.04 -9.70 -3.56
N ASP A 85 -0.78 -10.91 -3.08
CA ASP A 85 -1.74 -12.02 -3.14
C ASP A 85 -3.04 -11.70 -2.39
N ASP A 86 -2.93 -11.04 -1.22
CA ASP A 86 -4.08 -10.61 -0.43
C ASP A 86 -4.98 -9.65 -1.23
N ILE A 87 -4.40 -8.62 -1.85
CA ILE A 87 -5.17 -7.59 -2.57
C ILE A 87 -5.68 -8.10 -3.92
N LEU A 88 -4.91 -8.95 -4.61
CA LEU A 88 -5.35 -9.61 -5.84
C LEU A 88 -6.55 -10.52 -5.56
N ALA A 89 -6.53 -11.31 -4.49
CA ALA A 89 -7.66 -12.15 -4.11
C ALA A 89 -8.93 -11.33 -3.83
N LEU A 90 -8.80 -10.20 -3.13
CA LEU A 90 -9.93 -9.29 -2.90
C LEU A 90 -10.44 -8.64 -4.20
N HIS A 91 -9.56 -8.36 -5.16
CA HIS A 91 -9.97 -7.90 -6.48
C HIS A 91 -10.77 -8.97 -7.23
N ASP A 92 -10.24 -10.20 -7.29
CA ASP A 92 -10.85 -11.33 -7.99
C ASP A 92 -12.22 -11.69 -7.40
N ASN A 93 -12.37 -11.56 -6.08
CA ASN A 93 -13.64 -11.77 -5.38
C ASN A 93 -14.60 -10.57 -5.42
N ASN A 94 -14.21 -9.44 -6.03
CA ASN A 94 -14.95 -8.17 -6.02
C ASN A 94 -15.20 -7.58 -4.61
N GLU A 95 -14.36 -7.92 -3.63
CA GLU A 95 -14.47 -7.49 -2.23
C GLU A 95 -13.61 -6.25 -1.91
N LEU A 96 -12.65 -5.92 -2.78
CA LEU A 96 -11.65 -4.89 -2.50
C LEU A 96 -12.25 -3.50 -2.24
N ILE A 97 -13.28 -3.08 -3.00
CA ILE A 97 -13.88 -1.75 -2.83
C ILE A 97 -14.59 -1.63 -1.48
N ASP A 98 -15.41 -2.62 -1.15
CA ASP A 98 -16.21 -2.61 0.08
C ASP A 98 -15.29 -2.64 1.31
N LEU A 99 -14.26 -3.49 1.29
CA LEU A 99 -13.28 -3.54 2.37
C LEU A 99 -12.44 -2.27 2.44
N PHE A 100 -12.05 -1.68 1.32
CA PHE A 100 -11.31 -0.41 1.33
C PHE A 100 -12.13 0.71 1.97
N HIS A 101 -13.43 0.81 1.68
CA HIS A 101 -14.30 1.80 2.32
C HIS A 101 -14.51 1.53 3.82
N GLN A 102 -14.40 0.28 4.27
CA GLN A 102 -14.37 -0.05 5.71
C GLN A 102 -13.02 0.32 6.35
N TRP A 103 -11.92 0.22 5.61
CA TRP A 103 -10.58 0.55 6.10
C TRP A 103 -10.32 2.05 6.18
N SER A 104 -10.89 2.81 5.24
CA SER A 104 -10.68 4.25 5.07
C SER A 104 -11.98 5.02 5.27
N THR A 105 -12.18 5.57 6.47
CA THR A 105 -13.37 6.35 6.80
C THR A 105 -13.19 7.82 6.42
N GLY A 106 -13.05 8.08 5.12
CA GLY A 106 -13.06 9.42 4.52
C GLY A 106 -11.71 10.02 4.16
N SER A 107 -10.59 9.43 4.59
CA SER A 107 -9.23 9.89 4.26
C SER A 107 -8.83 9.55 2.81
N ALA A 108 -9.28 8.40 2.31
CA ALA A 108 -9.10 7.96 0.93
C ALA A 108 -10.38 7.34 0.35
N LYS A 109 -10.50 7.41 -0.97
CA LYS A 109 -11.59 6.79 -1.76
C LYS A 109 -11.00 5.91 -2.83
N ILE A 110 -11.68 4.82 -3.16
CA ILE A 110 -11.36 3.93 -4.29
C ILE A 110 -12.58 3.79 -5.20
N LYS A 111 -12.35 3.73 -6.51
CA LYS A 111 -13.34 3.42 -7.54
C LYS A 111 -12.74 2.44 -8.55
N LYS A 112 -13.51 1.49 -9.09
CA LYS A 112 -13.07 0.65 -10.22
C LYS A 112 -13.07 1.48 -11.50
N LEU A 113 -12.05 1.30 -12.33
CA LEU A 113 -12.01 1.86 -13.68
C LEU A 113 -12.85 0.98 -14.61
N GLY A 114 -13.52 1.58 -15.61
CA GLY A 114 -14.29 0.85 -16.62
C GLY A 114 -15.68 0.35 -16.19
N THR A 115 -16.13 0.59 -14.95
CA THR A 115 -17.55 0.50 -14.60
C THR A 115 -18.26 1.81 -14.98
N GLU A 116 -18.33 2.10 -16.27
CA GLU A 116 -19.33 3.02 -16.80
C GLU A 116 -20.62 2.22 -16.97
N LYS A 117 -21.65 2.57 -16.19
CA LYS A 117 -23.03 2.46 -16.63
C LYS A 117 -23.48 3.86 -17.04
#